data_AF-A0A969NCW9-F1
#
_entry.id   AF-A0A969NCW9-F1
#
_cell.length_a   1.000
_cell.length_b   1.000
_cell.length_c   1.000
_cell.angle_alpha   90.00
_cell.angle_beta   90.00
_cell.angle_gamma   90.00
#
_symmetry.space_group_name_H-M   'P 1'
#
loop_
_entity.id
_entity.type
_entity.pdbx_description
1 polymer ?
#
loop_
_entity_poly.entity_id
_entity_poly.type
_entity_poly.pdbx_seq_one_letter_code
_entity_poly.pdbx_strand_id
1 'polypeptide(L)'
;MYKFKYFFLILFNIIIICFGYSQTQKQHFEIKWQKKQPFFSIETGQRTKYLLHFKGAVYEHVENSLPIFSELIKTNNENTKVQILNEKYELLTSSELSDVVDIDKIPDNIDISSSVQYSKRQPWIKFSFIPIRKNKLTGRFEKLMGFDIELVKMSNAKSSVKRKRALSNHSVLSSGKWIKIKIPKSGVYKLTFDELRGLGIEQPENIRIFGNGGKMLPYYNSEERPDDLVENFILIRNNEVYYYGDGPTQWKYDEVNNFFRQQKNLYSDYAYYFLTSDYNSGNSNAIRQENQATGAQTHTVNTYTDLAYHEIDTLNLIGSGRLWVGESFDFQNKYSFSFEVPNLVSGSLIKLETSLVARSPVSSTYLITLGNAQFSSILQSVTYKYEDDYARQKVERFEGSASNSEQIDLQIEYTGTASSEGWLDYFCINAQSGLQFENKQLHFRNTQSVGTGNISMFQLGNANANVIVWDVTDSQKPKQISAALGNTTLSFKLATDTLREFIAFEPTMAYAPITSGDDLGVVKNQNLHSISQADFVIISHPEFMEYASELKQIHESENKLSIQLIDIEQIYNEFSSGARDVSAIRDFMKMLKDELPNYEIITLDDFPE
;
A
#
# COMPACT_ATOMS: atom_id res chain seq x y z
N MET A 1 -67.09 -34.17 9.91
CA MET A 1 -68.50 -33.87 10.25
C MET A 1 -68.49 -32.66 11.18
N TYR A 2 -68.92 -31.50 10.67
CA TYR A 2 -69.60 -30.37 11.35
C TYR A 2 -69.07 -29.82 12.70
N LYS A 3 -69.00 -28.51 12.98
CA LYS A 3 -69.22 -27.25 12.25
C LYS A 3 -68.99 -26.10 13.27
N PHE A 4 -68.43 -24.98 12.78
CA PHE A 4 -68.77 -23.58 13.11
C PHE A 4 -68.59 -23.01 14.53
N LYS A 5 -67.86 -21.89 14.64
CA LYS A 5 -68.43 -20.53 14.39
C LYS A 5 -67.33 -19.46 14.25
N TYR A 6 -67.39 -18.75 13.12
CA TYR A 6 -66.81 -17.43 12.87
C TYR A 6 -67.62 -16.34 13.60
N PHE A 7 -66.97 -15.29 14.14
CA PHE A 7 -67.38 -13.89 13.91
C PHE A 7 -66.32 -12.86 14.37
N PHE A 8 -65.75 -12.16 13.39
CA PHE A 8 -65.52 -10.70 13.33
C PHE A 8 -64.91 -9.96 14.55
N LEU A 9 -63.67 -9.48 14.42
CA LEU A 9 -63.38 -8.07 14.71
C LEU A 9 -62.26 -7.54 13.80
N ILE A 10 -62.62 -6.48 13.10
CA ILE A 10 -61.85 -5.69 12.15
C ILE A 10 -61.09 -4.59 12.92
N LEU A 11 -59.95 -4.16 12.37
CA LEU A 11 -59.22 -2.89 12.65
C LEU A 11 -58.51 -2.75 14.02
N PHE A 12 -57.19 -2.96 14.03
CA PHE A 12 -56.23 -1.93 14.43
C PHE A 12 -54.80 -2.30 13.97
N ASN A 13 -54.47 -1.95 12.73
CA ASN A 13 -53.07 -1.85 12.29
C ASN A 13 -52.47 -0.60 12.95
N ILE A 14 -51.89 -0.73 14.15
CA ILE A 14 -50.93 0.26 14.63
C ILE A 14 -49.62 -0.05 13.92
N ILE A 15 -49.45 0.62 12.78
CA ILE A 15 -48.14 0.96 12.26
C ILE A 15 -47.47 1.80 13.35
N ILE A 16 -46.67 1.17 14.21
CA ILE A 16 -45.69 1.89 15.01
C ILE A 16 -44.62 2.32 14.02
N ILE A 17 -44.80 3.52 13.44
CA ILE A 17 -43.68 4.28 12.91
C ILE A 17 -42.81 4.56 14.15
N CYS A 18 -41.81 3.71 14.37
CA CYS A 18 -40.62 4.11 15.09
C CYS A 18 -39.99 5.24 14.27
N PHE A 19 -40.45 6.47 14.51
CA PHE A 19 -39.59 7.62 14.32
C PHE A 19 -38.42 7.36 15.25
N GLY A 20 -37.32 6.86 14.67
CA GLY A 20 -36.02 6.95 15.29
C GLY A 20 -35.73 8.43 15.47
N TYR A 21 -36.13 8.98 16.61
CA TYR A 21 -35.57 10.22 17.09
C TYR A 21 -34.08 9.94 17.24
N SER A 22 -33.31 10.39 16.25
CA SER A 22 -31.88 10.59 16.41
C SER A 22 -31.74 11.58 17.57
N GLN A 23 -31.53 11.08 18.78
CA GLN A 23 -31.15 11.93 19.90
C GLN A 23 -29.82 12.56 19.53
N THR A 24 -29.83 13.85 19.21
CA THR A 24 -28.60 14.61 19.08
C THR A 24 -27.97 14.67 20.46
N GLN A 25 -26.87 13.94 20.63
CA GLN A 25 -26.10 13.96 21.86
C GLN A 25 -25.45 15.33 21.97
N LYS A 26 -25.99 16.16 22.87
CA LYS A 26 -25.42 17.45 23.22
C LYS A 26 -24.63 17.31 24.51
N GLN A 27 -23.40 17.78 24.51
CA GLN A 27 -22.54 17.77 25.67
C GLN A 27 -21.91 19.15 25.87
N HIS A 28 -21.98 19.65 27.09
CA HIS A 28 -21.42 20.94 27.47
C HIS A 28 -19.96 20.77 27.92
N PHE A 29 -19.12 21.72 27.54
CA PHE A 29 -17.72 21.80 27.93
C PHE A 29 -17.37 23.21 28.43
N GLU A 30 -16.56 23.24 29.48
CA GLU A 30 -15.95 24.46 30.01
C GLU A 30 -14.43 24.38 29.88
N ILE A 31 -13.81 25.45 29.37
CA ILE A 31 -12.36 25.56 29.27
C ILE A 31 -11.85 26.37 30.45
N LYS A 32 -11.17 25.67 31.36
CA LYS A 32 -10.61 26.25 32.58
C LYS A 32 -9.23 26.83 32.31
N TRP A 33 -9.21 28.04 31.75
CA TRP A 33 -7.99 28.81 31.51
C TRP A 33 -7.20 29.05 32.80
N GLN A 34 -5.89 28.95 32.68
CA GLN A 34 -4.94 29.13 33.76
C GLN A 34 -3.88 30.17 33.36
N LYS A 35 -3.02 30.53 34.31
CA LYS A 35 -1.88 31.40 34.01
C LYS A 35 -1.01 30.76 32.93
N LYS A 36 -0.41 31.60 32.07
CA LYS A 36 0.53 31.17 31.05
C LYS A 36 1.64 30.30 31.65
N GLN A 37 1.92 29.17 31.03
CA GLN A 37 2.92 28.23 31.51
C GLN A 37 4.27 28.56 30.86
N PRO A 38 5.37 28.64 31.63
CA PRO A 38 6.68 28.78 31.04
C PRO A 38 7.04 27.51 30.26
N PHE A 39 7.46 27.66 29.01
CA PHE A 39 8.08 26.59 28.24
C PHE A 39 9.59 26.75 28.34
N PHE A 40 10.25 25.66 28.75
CA PHE A 40 11.70 25.60 28.87
C PHE A 40 12.25 24.83 27.69
N SER A 41 13.32 25.33 27.07
CA SER A 41 14.06 24.49 26.12
C SER A 41 14.56 23.27 26.86
N ILE A 42 14.31 22.11 26.26
CA ILE A 42 14.81 20.82 26.74
C ILE A 42 16.36 20.81 26.69
N GLU A 43 16.98 21.60 25.82
CA GLU A 43 18.45 21.67 25.64
C GLU A 43 19.16 22.54 26.68
N THR A 44 18.65 23.75 26.92
CA THR A 44 19.36 24.75 27.72
C THR A 44 18.82 24.85 29.14
N GLY A 45 17.66 24.24 29.41
CA GLY A 45 16.89 24.45 30.64
C GLY A 45 16.43 25.91 30.81
N GLN A 46 16.69 26.78 29.83
CA GLN A 46 16.31 28.18 29.88
C GLN A 46 14.88 28.33 29.39
N ARG A 47 14.15 29.25 30.02
CA ARG A 47 12.80 29.61 29.61
C ARG A 47 12.87 30.27 28.24
N THR A 48 12.25 29.67 27.23
CA THR A 48 12.28 30.17 25.85
C THR A 48 11.03 30.95 25.47
N LYS A 49 9.84 30.53 25.96
CA LYS A 49 8.57 31.19 25.67
C LYS A 49 7.52 30.96 26.76
N TYR A 50 6.39 31.65 26.66
CA TYR A 50 5.20 31.36 27.45
C TYR A 50 4.10 30.78 26.57
N LEU A 51 3.44 29.74 27.08
CA LEU A 51 2.30 29.10 26.41
C LEU A 51 1.01 29.56 27.08
N LEU A 52 0.04 29.98 26.26
CA LEU A 52 -1.34 30.05 26.72
C LEU A 52 -1.76 28.65 27.17
N HIS A 53 -2.43 28.57 28.32
CA HIS A 53 -2.69 27.29 28.98
C HIS A 53 -4.06 27.22 29.63
N PHE A 54 -4.68 26.06 29.54
CA PHE A 54 -5.87 25.68 30.29
C PHE A 54 -5.71 24.24 30.77
N LYS A 55 -6.47 23.86 31.78
CA LYS A 55 -6.41 22.50 32.34
C LYS A 55 -6.76 21.46 31.26
N GLY A 56 -5.82 20.57 30.94
CA GLY A 56 -5.98 19.52 29.93
C GLY A 56 -5.57 19.93 28.51
N ALA A 57 -4.92 21.08 28.34
CA ALA A 57 -4.37 21.49 27.05
C ALA A 57 -3.28 20.53 26.55
N VAL A 58 -3.33 20.22 25.26
CA VAL A 58 -2.30 19.48 24.52
C VAL A 58 -1.56 20.44 23.59
N TYR A 59 -0.30 20.15 23.28
CA TYR A 59 0.54 20.96 22.39
C TYR A 59 1.18 20.06 21.32
N GLU A 60 1.23 20.50 20.07
CA GLU A 60 1.96 19.82 19.01
C GLU A 60 3.45 20.21 19.10
N HIS A 61 4.33 19.21 19.16
CA HIS A 61 5.75 19.42 19.47
C HIS A 61 6.47 20.31 18.43
N VAL A 62 7.40 21.11 18.94
CA VAL A 62 8.44 21.91 18.26
C VAL A 62 7.98 23.13 17.43
N GLU A 63 6.84 23.11 16.72
CA GLU A 63 6.50 24.21 15.78
C GLU A 63 5.24 25.04 16.12
N ASN A 64 4.31 24.55 16.96
CA ASN A 64 3.06 25.25 17.26
C ASN A 64 2.87 25.43 18.77
N SER A 65 2.94 26.69 19.23
CA SER A 65 2.86 27.05 20.66
C SER A 65 1.43 27.19 21.19
N LEU A 66 0.41 27.03 20.33
CA LEU A 66 -0.98 27.26 20.70
C LEU A 66 -1.58 26.03 21.41
N PRO A 67 -2.35 26.22 22.49
CA PRO A 67 -2.96 25.11 23.21
C PRO A 67 -4.10 24.50 22.40
N ILE A 68 -4.20 23.17 22.38
CA ILE A 68 -5.22 22.41 21.67
C ILE A 68 -6.16 21.77 22.69
N PHE A 69 -7.46 21.95 22.49
CA PHE A 69 -8.49 21.19 23.19
C PHE A 69 -8.70 19.88 22.43
N SER A 70 -8.68 18.73 23.12
CA SER A 70 -8.96 17.43 22.48
C SER A 70 -9.74 16.51 23.40
N GLU A 71 -10.77 15.87 22.86
CA GLU A 71 -11.64 14.94 23.58
C GLU A 71 -12.02 13.74 22.71
N LEU A 72 -12.39 12.65 23.38
CA LEU A 72 -12.82 11.39 22.76
C LEU A 72 -14.19 10.98 23.31
N ILE A 73 -15.21 10.96 22.46
CA ILE A 73 -16.60 10.72 22.88
C ILE A 73 -17.16 9.48 22.17
N LYS A 74 -17.90 8.65 22.91
CA LYS A 74 -18.61 7.51 22.32
C LYS A 74 -19.63 8.01 21.30
N THR A 75 -19.69 7.37 20.14
CA THR A 75 -20.72 7.61 19.14
C THR A 75 -21.28 6.29 18.64
N ASN A 76 -22.56 6.28 18.27
CA ASN A 76 -23.19 5.10 17.67
C ASN A 76 -23.17 5.16 16.13
N ASN A 77 -22.54 6.20 15.56
CA ASN A 77 -22.59 6.49 14.13
C ASN A 77 -21.18 6.65 13.55
N GLU A 78 -20.89 5.84 12.54
CA GLU A 78 -19.59 5.83 11.82
C GLU A 78 -19.35 7.10 10.99
N ASN A 79 -20.42 7.82 10.63
CA ASN A 79 -20.40 9.02 9.78
C ASN A 79 -20.91 10.23 10.56
N THR A 80 -20.17 10.62 11.58
CA THR A 80 -20.49 11.73 12.48
C THR A 80 -19.42 12.79 12.38
N LYS A 81 -19.83 14.07 12.36
CA LYS A 81 -18.94 15.20 12.60
C LYS A 81 -19.34 15.90 13.90
N VAL A 82 -18.36 16.56 14.52
CA VAL A 82 -18.62 17.43 15.67
C VAL A 82 -18.92 18.84 15.17
N GLN A 83 -20.01 19.43 15.66
CA GLN A 83 -20.25 20.86 15.55
C GLN A 83 -20.20 21.49 16.92
N ILE A 84 -19.58 22.67 17.02
CA ILE A 84 -19.61 23.48 18.23
C ILE A 84 -20.78 24.46 18.15
N LEU A 85 -21.49 24.62 19.26
CA LEU A 85 -22.63 25.51 19.45
C LEU A 85 -22.43 26.32 20.74
N ASN A 86 -23.21 27.39 20.91
CA ASN A 86 -23.30 28.16 22.16
C ASN A 86 -21.94 28.61 22.72
N GLU A 87 -21.04 29.01 21.83
CA GLU A 87 -19.68 29.46 22.17
C GLU A 87 -19.71 30.72 23.04
N LYS A 88 -18.99 30.68 24.16
CA LYS A 88 -18.80 31.82 25.05
C LYS A 88 -17.33 32.22 25.04
N TYR A 89 -17.06 33.47 24.69
CA TYR A 89 -15.69 33.99 24.56
C TYR A 89 -15.38 35.04 25.61
N GLU A 90 -14.10 35.14 25.94
CA GLU A 90 -13.51 36.23 26.71
C GLU A 90 -12.35 36.84 25.91
N LEU A 91 -12.16 38.17 26.02
CA LEU A 91 -11.05 38.84 25.37
C LEU A 91 -9.72 38.40 26.02
N LEU A 92 -8.74 38.07 25.19
CA LEU A 92 -7.37 37.90 25.67
C LEU A 92 -6.78 39.28 26.01
N THR A 93 -6.27 39.42 27.23
CA THR A 93 -5.64 40.66 27.69
C THR A 93 -4.27 40.84 27.05
N SER A 94 -3.79 42.08 26.97
CA SER A 94 -2.44 42.38 26.47
C SER A 94 -1.34 41.66 27.28
N SER A 95 -1.56 41.36 28.55
CA SER A 95 -0.64 40.60 29.41
C SER A 95 -0.61 39.10 29.12
N GLU A 96 -1.71 38.54 28.62
CA GLU A 96 -1.80 37.14 28.20
C GLU A 96 -1.22 36.94 26.81
N LEU A 97 -1.36 37.92 25.93
CA LEU A 97 -0.78 37.90 24.58
C LEU A 97 0.72 38.20 24.56
N SER A 98 1.26 38.83 25.62
CA SER A 98 2.70 39.09 25.69
C SER A 98 3.47 37.77 25.74
N ASP A 99 4.53 37.68 24.91
CA ASP A 99 5.45 36.54 24.87
C ASP A 99 4.86 35.23 24.33
N VAL A 100 3.66 35.29 23.70
CA VAL A 100 3.07 34.17 22.96
C VAL A 100 3.67 34.12 21.55
N VAL A 101 4.38 33.04 21.26
CA VAL A 101 4.90 32.74 19.92
C VAL A 101 3.76 32.13 19.09
N ASP A 102 3.70 32.40 17.79
CA ASP A 102 2.65 31.92 16.85
C ASP A 102 1.29 32.63 16.87
N ILE A 103 1.24 33.90 17.29
CA ILE A 103 -0.01 34.68 17.25
C ILE A 103 -0.61 34.78 15.84
N ASP A 104 0.23 34.75 14.81
CA ASP A 104 -0.16 34.79 13.39
C ASP A 104 -0.79 33.47 12.91
N LYS A 105 -0.64 32.38 13.66
CA LYS A 105 -1.26 31.07 13.38
C LYS A 105 -2.66 30.92 14.01
N ILE A 106 -3.11 31.90 14.79
CA ILE A 106 -4.45 31.87 15.39
C ILE A 106 -5.49 32.07 14.27
N PRO A 107 -6.41 31.12 14.08
CA PRO A 107 -7.42 31.22 13.03
C PRO A 107 -8.46 32.29 13.34
N ASP A 108 -9.15 32.76 12.31
CA ASP A 108 -10.24 33.73 12.50
C ASP A 108 -11.52 33.07 13.08
N ASN A 109 -11.64 31.76 12.97
CA ASN A 109 -12.74 30.94 13.49
C ASN A 109 -12.20 29.70 14.21
N ILE A 110 -13.03 29.06 15.02
CA ILE A 110 -12.69 27.77 15.61
C ILE A 110 -12.83 26.68 14.53
N ASP A 111 -11.70 26.20 14.03
CA ASP A 111 -11.64 25.12 13.05
C ASP A 111 -11.50 23.77 13.76
N ILE A 112 -12.55 22.95 13.70
CA ILE A 112 -12.61 21.64 14.37
C ILE A 112 -12.11 20.55 13.44
N SER A 113 -11.07 19.85 13.85
CA SER A 113 -10.73 18.55 13.28
C SER A 113 -11.48 17.45 14.02
N SER A 114 -12.15 16.54 13.31
CA SER A 114 -12.80 15.39 13.93
C SER A 114 -12.65 14.13 13.08
N SER A 115 -12.50 12.98 13.73
CA SER A 115 -12.39 11.67 13.08
C SER A 115 -13.05 10.59 13.92
N VAL A 116 -13.73 9.64 13.27
CA VAL A 116 -14.27 8.47 13.94
C VAL A 116 -13.20 7.38 14.02
N GLN A 117 -12.96 6.89 15.23
CA GLN A 117 -12.04 5.82 15.58
C GLN A 117 -12.82 4.65 16.18
N TYR A 118 -12.22 3.44 16.21
CA TYR A 118 -12.87 2.26 16.79
C TYR A 118 -12.04 1.70 17.93
N SER A 119 -12.69 1.41 19.04
CA SER A 119 -12.11 0.66 20.15
C SER A 119 -13.05 -0.50 20.49
N LYS A 120 -12.53 -1.74 20.44
CA LYS A 120 -13.32 -2.97 20.66
C LYS A 120 -14.64 -3.00 19.84
N ARG A 121 -14.57 -2.64 18.55
CA ARG A 121 -15.72 -2.53 17.63
C ARG A 121 -16.78 -1.49 18.02
N GLN A 122 -16.52 -0.64 19.01
CA GLN A 122 -17.35 0.51 19.36
C GLN A 122 -16.78 1.77 18.71
N PRO A 123 -17.59 2.56 17.99
CA PRO A 123 -17.12 3.80 17.41
C PRO A 123 -17.00 4.91 18.47
N TRP A 124 -15.96 5.71 18.33
CA TRP A 124 -15.67 6.90 19.12
C TRP A 124 -15.33 8.03 18.17
N ILE A 125 -15.71 9.26 18.48
CA ILE A 125 -15.30 10.43 17.72
C ILE A 125 -14.24 11.19 18.52
N LYS A 126 -13.04 11.29 17.95
CA LYS A 126 -11.99 12.20 18.43
C LYS A 126 -12.19 13.54 17.76
N PHE A 127 -12.17 14.62 18.52
CA PHE A 127 -12.11 15.97 17.95
C PHE A 127 -11.09 16.83 18.66
N SER A 128 -10.56 17.81 17.94
CA SER A 128 -9.60 18.76 18.46
C SER A 128 -9.63 20.10 17.71
N PHE A 129 -9.30 21.17 18.41
CA PHE A 129 -9.20 22.53 17.86
C PHE A 129 -8.38 23.44 18.78
N ILE A 130 -7.94 24.58 18.24
CA ILE A 130 -7.34 25.66 19.02
C ILE A 130 -8.48 26.51 19.61
N PRO A 131 -8.66 26.61 20.94
CA PRO A 131 -9.77 27.34 21.55
C PRO A 131 -9.52 28.86 21.63
N ILE A 132 -8.91 29.42 20.58
CA ILE A 132 -8.57 30.83 20.44
C ILE A 132 -8.89 31.24 19.02
N ARG A 133 -9.49 32.43 18.85
CA ARG A 133 -9.77 33.00 17.53
C ARG A 133 -9.39 34.47 17.45
N LYS A 134 -9.21 34.96 16.24
CA LYS A 134 -9.17 36.40 15.93
C LYS A 134 -10.54 36.85 15.45
N ASN A 135 -11.24 37.66 16.25
CA ASN A 135 -12.56 38.14 15.88
C ASN A 135 -12.49 39.08 14.66
N LYS A 136 -13.06 38.68 13.53
CA LYS A 136 -13.00 39.43 12.26
C LYS A 136 -13.59 40.85 12.34
N LEU A 137 -14.57 41.07 13.22
CA LEU A 137 -15.26 42.36 13.34
C LEU A 137 -14.47 43.36 14.18
N THR A 138 -13.77 42.87 15.23
CA THR A 138 -13.06 43.73 16.18
C THR A 138 -11.54 43.71 16.01
N GLY A 139 -11.01 42.73 15.27
CA GLY A 139 -9.58 42.46 15.11
C GLY A 139 -8.88 41.93 16.37
N ARG A 140 -9.63 41.69 17.46
CA ARG A 140 -9.09 41.28 18.76
C ARG A 140 -9.10 39.76 18.94
N PHE A 141 -8.14 39.26 19.71
CA PHE A 141 -8.06 37.85 20.06
C PHE A 141 -8.97 37.49 21.23
N GLU A 142 -9.69 36.39 21.09
CA GLU A 142 -10.67 35.89 22.04
C GLU A 142 -10.35 34.43 22.38
N LYS A 143 -10.42 34.09 23.67
CA LYS A 143 -10.31 32.72 24.16
C LYS A 143 -11.69 32.14 24.43
N LEU A 144 -11.92 30.88 24.05
CA LEU A 144 -13.17 30.18 24.28
C LEU A 144 -13.24 29.73 25.74
N MET A 145 -14.30 30.11 26.46
CA MET A 145 -14.51 29.79 27.87
C MET A 145 -15.44 28.60 28.07
N GLY A 146 -16.37 28.39 27.14
CA GLY A 146 -17.28 27.26 27.18
C GLY A 146 -18.09 27.14 25.90
N PHE A 147 -18.57 25.93 25.64
CA PHE A 147 -19.27 25.59 24.41
C PHE A 147 -20.08 24.32 24.59
N ASP A 148 -21.06 24.13 23.71
CA ASP A 148 -21.74 22.85 23.54
C ASP A 148 -21.21 22.17 22.29
N ILE A 149 -21.20 20.84 22.27
CA ILE A 149 -21.05 20.09 21.03
C ILE A 149 -22.37 19.48 20.61
N GLU A 150 -22.52 19.29 19.31
CA GLU A 150 -23.57 18.48 18.72
C GLU A 150 -22.94 17.49 17.73
N LEU A 151 -23.28 16.22 17.89
CA LEU A 151 -22.89 15.17 16.96
C LEU A 151 -23.85 15.14 15.77
N VAL A 152 -23.38 15.57 14.61
CA VAL A 152 -24.20 15.67 13.40
C VAL A 152 -23.85 14.56 12.44
N LYS A 153 -24.86 13.79 12.03
CA LYS A 153 -24.73 12.77 10.99
C LYS A 153 -24.49 13.45 9.64
N MET A 154 -23.44 13.03 8.94
CA MET A 154 -23.18 13.53 7.59
C MET A 154 -24.12 12.82 6.61
N SER A 155 -24.96 13.58 5.90
CA SER A 155 -25.97 13.04 4.99
C SER A 155 -25.43 12.57 3.63
N ASN A 156 -24.16 12.86 3.31
CA ASN A 156 -23.60 12.66 1.97
C ASN A 156 -22.32 11.80 1.93
N ALA A 157 -22.17 10.83 2.84
CA ALA A 157 -21.30 9.70 2.56
C ALA A 157 -22.19 8.61 1.95
N LYS A 158 -21.96 8.23 0.69
CA LYS A 158 -22.43 6.93 0.19
C LYS A 158 -22.05 5.95 1.30
N SER A 159 -23.03 5.26 1.90
CA SER A 159 -22.72 4.22 2.87
C SER A 159 -21.91 3.19 2.09
N SER A 160 -20.58 3.25 2.19
CA SER A 160 -19.77 2.09 1.94
C SER A 160 -20.16 1.16 3.07
N VAL A 161 -21.14 0.29 2.81
CA VAL A 161 -21.25 -0.94 3.57
C VAL A 161 -19.86 -1.54 3.43
N LYS A 162 -19.01 -1.39 4.45
CA LYS A 162 -17.75 -2.12 4.53
C LYS A 162 -18.19 -3.56 4.52
N ARG A 163 -18.18 -4.20 3.34
CA ARG A 163 -18.45 -5.63 3.23
C ARG A 163 -17.49 -6.27 4.21
N LYS A 164 -18.01 -7.05 5.17
CA LYS A 164 -17.17 -8.00 5.92
C LYS A 164 -16.40 -8.75 4.84
N ARG A 165 -15.07 -8.66 4.87
CA ARG A 165 -14.21 -9.38 3.94
C ARG A 165 -14.66 -10.84 4.00
N ALA A 166 -15.04 -11.40 2.85
CA ALA A 166 -15.39 -12.81 2.79
C ALA A 166 -14.11 -13.59 3.03
N LEU A 167 -13.98 -14.15 4.23
CA LEU A 167 -12.86 -15.01 4.59
C LEU A 167 -13.11 -16.39 3.97
N SER A 168 -12.06 -17.02 3.48
CA SER A 168 -12.09 -18.40 3.03
C SER A 168 -12.34 -19.31 4.23
N ASN A 169 -13.21 -20.32 4.05
CA ASN A 169 -13.47 -21.33 5.09
C ASN A 169 -12.40 -22.44 5.13
N HIS A 170 -11.56 -22.53 4.09
CA HIS A 170 -10.46 -23.49 3.99
C HIS A 170 -9.39 -22.94 3.05
N SER A 171 -8.12 -23.29 3.30
CA SER A 171 -7.03 -23.04 2.35
C SER A 171 -7.11 -23.99 1.15
N VAL A 172 -6.73 -23.52 -0.04
CA VAL A 172 -6.44 -24.40 -1.19
C VAL A 172 -5.31 -25.38 -0.89
N LEU A 173 -4.39 -25.03 0.01
CA LEU A 173 -3.28 -25.89 0.43
C LEU A 173 -3.72 -27.01 1.41
N SER A 174 -5.01 -27.13 1.71
CA SER A 174 -5.54 -28.16 2.62
C SER A 174 -5.44 -29.58 2.08
N SER A 175 -5.29 -29.75 0.77
CA SER A 175 -5.19 -31.06 0.11
C SER A 175 -4.42 -30.97 -1.21
N GLY A 176 -4.00 -32.11 -1.75
CA GLY A 176 -3.20 -32.23 -2.97
C GLY A 176 -1.69 -32.30 -2.69
N LYS A 177 -0.91 -32.37 -3.76
CA LYS A 177 0.56 -32.29 -3.76
C LYS A 177 0.96 -30.93 -4.31
N TRP A 178 1.73 -30.18 -3.51
CA TRP A 178 2.10 -28.81 -3.81
C TRP A 178 3.62 -28.66 -3.92
N ILE A 179 4.08 -27.97 -4.96
CA ILE A 179 5.48 -27.58 -5.16
C ILE A 179 5.58 -26.06 -5.16
N LYS A 180 6.36 -25.49 -4.24
CA LYS A 180 6.67 -24.06 -4.18
C LYS A 180 7.84 -23.72 -5.09
N ILE A 181 7.66 -22.70 -5.92
CA ILE A 181 8.66 -22.10 -6.81
C ILE A 181 8.71 -20.59 -6.58
N LYS A 182 9.73 -19.89 -7.08
CA LYS A 182 9.82 -18.43 -6.99
C LYS A 182 10.35 -17.74 -8.25
N ILE A 183 10.05 -16.46 -8.37
CA ILE A 183 10.45 -15.61 -9.50
C ILE A 183 11.01 -14.27 -8.99
N PRO A 184 12.07 -13.72 -9.62
CA PRO A 184 12.68 -12.46 -9.18
C PRO A 184 12.05 -11.20 -9.81
N LYS A 185 11.32 -11.34 -10.92
CA LYS A 185 10.77 -10.20 -11.68
C LYS A 185 9.49 -10.56 -12.42
N SER A 186 8.69 -9.55 -12.77
CA SER A 186 7.47 -9.75 -13.57
C SER A 186 7.79 -10.18 -15.01
N GLY A 187 6.91 -10.99 -15.60
CA GLY A 187 7.01 -11.42 -17.00
C GLY A 187 6.33 -12.76 -17.27
N VAL A 188 6.44 -13.25 -18.51
CA VAL A 188 6.00 -14.59 -18.87
C VAL A 188 7.06 -15.62 -18.48
N TYR A 189 6.63 -16.63 -17.74
CA TYR A 189 7.44 -17.76 -17.32
C TYR A 189 6.99 -19.04 -18.01
N LYS A 190 7.93 -19.99 -18.17
CA LYS A 190 7.72 -21.29 -18.81
C LYS A 190 8.17 -22.43 -17.91
N LEU A 191 7.38 -23.49 -17.89
CA LEU A 191 7.72 -24.81 -17.34
C LEU A 191 7.42 -25.88 -18.38
N THR A 192 8.40 -26.71 -18.71
CA THR A 192 8.21 -27.88 -19.56
C THR A 192 7.59 -29.04 -18.79
N PHE A 193 6.92 -29.97 -19.48
CA PHE A 193 6.39 -31.17 -18.82
C PHE A 193 7.49 -32.05 -18.20
N ASP A 194 8.71 -32.04 -18.74
CA ASP A 194 9.84 -32.75 -18.16
C ASP A 194 10.32 -32.12 -16.84
N GLU A 195 10.39 -30.78 -16.79
CA GLU A 195 10.69 -30.07 -15.54
C GLU A 195 9.61 -30.32 -14.49
N LEU A 196 8.33 -30.25 -14.86
CA LEU A 196 7.21 -30.54 -13.96
C LEU A 196 7.32 -31.96 -13.39
N ARG A 197 7.57 -32.96 -14.23
CA ARG A 197 7.78 -34.35 -13.77
C ARG A 197 9.01 -34.47 -12.86
N GLY A 198 10.09 -33.77 -13.18
CA GLY A 198 11.29 -33.69 -12.34
C GLY A 198 11.02 -33.11 -10.95
N LEU A 199 10.07 -32.17 -10.84
CA LEU A 199 9.60 -31.61 -9.57
C LEU A 199 8.59 -32.52 -8.84
N GLY A 200 8.21 -33.65 -9.43
CA GLY A 200 7.26 -34.60 -8.85
C GLY A 200 5.80 -34.34 -9.22
N ILE A 201 5.51 -33.54 -10.24
CA ILE A 201 4.16 -33.40 -10.82
C ILE A 201 3.92 -34.55 -11.80
N GLU A 202 3.05 -35.49 -11.43
CA GLU A 202 2.84 -36.73 -12.19
C GLU A 202 1.94 -36.54 -13.42
N GLN A 203 0.97 -35.63 -13.35
CA GLN A 203 0.01 -35.32 -14.41
C GLN A 203 0.18 -33.86 -14.88
N PRO A 204 1.28 -33.54 -15.59
CA PRO A 204 1.57 -32.17 -16.02
C PRO A 204 0.49 -31.58 -16.96
N GLU A 205 -0.34 -32.41 -17.61
CA GLU A 205 -1.52 -31.98 -18.36
C GLU A 205 -2.62 -31.36 -17.48
N ASN A 206 -2.66 -31.73 -16.19
CA ASN A 206 -3.60 -31.21 -15.19
C ASN A 206 -2.98 -30.12 -14.32
N ILE A 207 -1.80 -29.59 -14.71
CA ILE A 207 -1.09 -28.55 -13.97
C ILE A 207 -1.97 -27.33 -13.69
N ARG A 208 -1.82 -26.81 -12.47
CA ARG A 208 -2.43 -25.58 -11.98
C ARG A 208 -1.39 -24.79 -11.21
N ILE A 209 -1.49 -23.47 -11.28
CA ILE A 209 -0.53 -22.55 -10.65
C ILE A 209 -1.32 -21.62 -9.74
N PHE A 210 -0.91 -21.52 -8.48
CA PHE A 210 -1.54 -20.66 -7.48
C PHE A 210 -0.53 -19.64 -6.95
N GLY A 211 -0.96 -18.42 -6.71
CA GLY A 211 -0.10 -17.35 -6.24
C GLY A 211 -0.73 -15.96 -6.33
N ASN A 212 -0.33 -15.07 -5.43
CA ASN A 212 -0.88 -13.71 -5.33
C ASN A 212 0.04 -12.62 -5.88
N GLY A 213 1.10 -13.00 -6.60
CA GLY A 213 2.14 -12.08 -7.07
C GLY A 213 3.11 -11.67 -5.97
N GLY A 214 4.09 -10.83 -6.32
CA GLY A 214 5.09 -10.33 -5.37
C GLY A 214 4.74 -9.01 -4.70
N LYS A 215 3.53 -8.48 -4.94
CA LYS A 215 3.07 -7.22 -4.36
C LYS A 215 3.11 -7.29 -2.83
N MET A 216 3.78 -6.32 -2.22
CA MET A 216 3.81 -6.17 -0.76
C MET A 216 2.39 -6.07 -0.20
N LEU A 217 2.13 -6.81 0.88
CA LEU A 217 0.82 -6.79 1.50
C LEU A 217 0.50 -5.37 2.01
N PRO A 218 -0.76 -4.92 1.93
CA PRO A 218 -1.13 -3.60 2.40
C PRO A 218 -0.81 -3.37 3.88
N TYR A 219 -0.27 -2.20 4.19
CA TYR A 219 -0.03 -1.79 5.57
C TYR A 219 -1.32 -1.57 6.36
N TYR A 220 -2.37 -1.04 5.73
CA TYR A 220 -3.66 -0.87 6.37
C TYR A 220 -4.51 -2.13 6.23
N ASN A 221 -5.08 -2.61 7.33
CA ASN A 221 -5.99 -3.78 7.33
C ASN A 221 -7.32 -3.54 6.59
N SER A 222 -7.62 -2.29 6.22
CA SER A 222 -8.80 -1.91 5.44
C SER A 222 -8.63 -2.07 3.93
N GLU A 223 -7.39 -2.16 3.44
CA GLU A 223 -7.11 -2.32 2.01
C GLU A 223 -7.34 -3.76 1.56
N GLU A 224 -7.93 -3.91 0.39
CA GLU A 224 -8.26 -5.21 -0.20
C GLU A 224 -7.00 -6.01 -0.53
N ARG A 225 -7.07 -7.32 -0.29
CA ARG A 225 -6.07 -8.29 -0.69
C ARG A 225 -6.71 -9.69 -0.77
N PRO A 226 -6.14 -10.64 -1.52
CA PRO A 226 -6.58 -12.03 -1.49
C PRO A 226 -6.48 -12.61 -0.08
N ASP A 227 -7.48 -13.39 0.33
CA ASP A 227 -7.51 -14.02 1.66
C ASP A 227 -6.71 -15.32 1.73
N ASP A 228 -6.59 -16.00 0.59
CA ASP A 228 -5.82 -17.22 0.38
C ASP A 228 -5.18 -17.16 -1.02
N LEU A 229 -4.47 -18.20 -1.43
CA LEU A 229 -3.88 -18.29 -2.77
C LEU A 229 -4.94 -18.31 -3.88
N VAL A 230 -4.73 -17.50 -4.92
CA VAL A 230 -5.58 -17.46 -6.11
C VAL A 230 -4.96 -18.29 -7.24
N GLU A 231 -5.80 -19.05 -7.96
CA GLU A 231 -5.38 -19.77 -9.16
C GLU A 231 -5.11 -18.79 -10.32
N ASN A 232 -3.94 -18.90 -10.92
CA ASN A 232 -3.49 -18.09 -12.04
C ASN A 232 -3.88 -18.74 -13.37
N PHE A 233 -4.13 -17.92 -14.38
CA PHE A 233 -4.45 -18.41 -15.72
C PHE A 233 -3.17 -18.84 -16.45
N ILE A 234 -3.22 -20.02 -17.09
CA ILE A 234 -2.09 -20.61 -17.81
C ILE A 234 -2.41 -20.84 -19.29
N LEU A 235 -1.37 -20.88 -20.12
CA LEU A 235 -1.42 -21.34 -21.50
C LEU A 235 -0.60 -22.61 -21.62
N ILE A 236 -1.21 -23.72 -22.05
CA ILE A 236 -0.48 -24.96 -22.38
C ILE A 236 -0.34 -25.05 -23.90
N ARG A 237 0.89 -25.13 -24.40
CA ARG A 237 1.22 -25.25 -25.83
C ARG A 237 2.43 -26.15 -25.99
N ASN A 238 2.36 -27.14 -26.88
CA ASN A 238 3.49 -28.03 -27.20
C ASN A 238 4.16 -28.68 -25.98
N ASN A 239 3.38 -29.16 -25.00
CA ASN A 239 3.87 -29.72 -23.73
C ASN A 239 4.70 -28.75 -22.87
N GLU A 240 4.45 -27.45 -23.03
CA GLU A 240 5.01 -26.38 -22.21
C GLU A 240 3.86 -25.56 -21.60
N VAL A 241 4.04 -25.16 -20.35
CA VAL A 241 3.12 -24.34 -19.58
C VAL A 241 3.68 -22.93 -19.50
N TYR A 242 2.88 -21.94 -19.88
CA TYR A 242 3.21 -20.54 -19.77
C TYR A 242 2.24 -19.85 -18.82
N TYR A 243 2.75 -18.95 -17.99
CA TYR A 243 1.94 -18.11 -17.12
C TYR A 243 2.58 -16.73 -16.99
N TYR A 244 1.76 -15.73 -16.67
CA TYR A 244 2.29 -14.42 -16.29
C TYR A 244 2.61 -14.45 -14.79
N GLY A 245 3.89 -14.31 -14.46
CA GLY A 245 4.35 -14.15 -13.10
C GLY A 245 4.44 -12.67 -12.77
N ASP A 246 3.69 -12.22 -11.78
CA ASP A 246 3.81 -10.89 -11.18
C ASP A 246 4.87 -10.90 -10.06
N GLY A 247 5.93 -10.11 -10.24
CA GLY A 247 7.14 -10.09 -9.42
C GLY A 247 7.06 -9.19 -8.19
N PRO A 248 8.15 -9.11 -7.41
CA PRO A 248 8.23 -8.34 -6.14
C PRO A 248 8.24 -6.82 -6.35
N THR A 249 8.67 -6.36 -7.53
CA THR A 249 8.66 -4.95 -7.92
C THR A 249 7.38 -4.61 -8.68
N GLN A 250 6.65 -3.61 -8.21
CA GLN A 250 5.39 -3.15 -8.79
C GLN A 250 5.53 -1.75 -9.39
N TRP A 251 4.79 -1.47 -10.46
CA TRP A 251 4.66 -0.11 -11.00
C TRP A 251 3.30 0.45 -10.62
N LYS A 252 3.28 1.57 -9.90
CA LYS A 252 2.06 2.27 -9.52
C LYS A 252 1.90 3.54 -10.33
N TYR A 253 0.76 3.66 -11.00
CA TYR A 253 0.43 4.86 -11.74
C TYR A 253 -0.17 5.93 -10.82
N ASP A 254 0.49 7.09 -10.77
CA ASP A 254 0.00 8.30 -10.14
C ASP A 254 -0.74 9.13 -11.20
N GLU A 255 -2.06 9.01 -11.24
CA GLU A 255 -2.92 9.69 -12.22
C GLU A 255 -2.82 11.22 -12.13
N VAL A 256 -2.56 11.77 -10.94
CA VAL A 256 -2.48 13.21 -10.71
C VAL A 256 -1.24 13.80 -11.38
N ASN A 257 -0.11 13.10 -11.27
CA ASN A 257 1.17 13.55 -11.81
C ASN A 257 1.50 12.92 -13.17
N ASN A 258 0.66 11.99 -13.65
CA ASN A 258 0.89 11.18 -14.84
C ASN A 258 2.30 10.58 -14.83
N PHE A 259 2.60 9.83 -13.77
CA PHE A 259 3.93 9.29 -13.48
C PHE A 259 3.78 7.84 -12.98
N PHE A 260 4.68 6.94 -13.41
CA PHE A 260 4.71 5.59 -12.83
C PHE A 260 5.84 5.52 -11.83
N ARG A 261 5.50 5.23 -10.57
CA ARG A 261 6.46 5.04 -9.50
C ARG A 261 6.68 3.55 -9.28
N GLN A 262 7.93 3.16 -9.13
CA GLN A 262 8.29 1.83 -8.72
C GLN A 262 7.94 1.63 -7.22
N GLN A 263 7.56 0.42 -6.84
CA GLN A 263 7.52 0.02 -5.43
C GLN A 263 8.12 -1.37 -5.26
N LYS A 264 9.28 -1.46 -4.59
CA LYS A 264 9.86 -2.74 -4.14
C LYS A 264 9.03 -3.35 -3.00
N ASN A 265 9.08 -4.66 -2.90
CA ASN A 265 8.62 -5.36 -1.70
C ASN A 265 9.73 -5.28 -0.63
N LEU A 266 9.41 -4.70 0.53
CA LEU A 266 10.36 -4.49 1.62
C LEU A 266 10.75 -5.78 2.35
N TYR A 267 10.04 -6.87 2.12
CA TYR A 267 10.20 -8.13 2.87
C TYR A 267 10.68 -9.29 2.01
N SER A 268 10.77 -9.13 0.68
CA SER A 268 11.16 -10.21 -0.23
C SER A 268 11.63 -9.72 -1.59
N ASP A 269 12.78 -10.21 -2.04
CA ASP A 269 13.29 -10.04 -3.41
C ASP A 269 12.65 -11.01 -4.43
N TYR A 270 11.68 -11.81 -4.00
CA TYR A 270 11.02 -12.81 -4.83
C TYR A 270 9.50 -12.83 -4.64
N ALA A 271 8.79 -13.22 -5.71
CA ALA A 271 7.40 -13.65 -5.65
C ALA A 271 7.32 -15.17 -5.72
N TYR A 272 6.41 -15.79 -4.97
CA TYR A 272 6.31 -17.25 -4.89
C TYR A 272 4.99 -17.75 -5.47
N TYR A 273 5.05 -18.94 -6.06
CA TYR A 273 3.94 -19.63 -6.70
C TYR A 273 3.94 -21.11 -6.31
N PHE A 274 2.76 -21.72 -6.33
CA PHE A 274 2.53 -23.10 -5.90
C PHE A 274 1.94 -23.89 -7.06
N LEU A 275 2.60 -24.99 -7.41
CA LEU A 275 2.25 -25.89 -8.50
C LEU A 275 1.54 -27.13 -7.96
N THR A 276 0.50 -27.57 -8.64
CA THR A 276 -0.22 -28.83 -8.31
C THR A 276 -0.83 -29.43 -9.58
N SER A 277 -1.12 -30.74 -9.56
CA SER A 277 -1.86 -31.43 -10.64
C SER A 277 -3.04 -32.27 -10.15
N ASP A 278 -3.18 -32.45 -8.84
CA ASP A 278 -4.16 -33.34 -8.20
C ASP A 278 -5.21 -32.58 -7.37
N TYR A 279 -4.98 -31.30 -7.07
CA TYR A 279 -6.00 -30.44 -6.44
C TYR A 279 -7.06 -29.99 -7.45
N ASN A 280 -8.31 -30.41 -7.25
CA ASN A 280 -9.46 -30.15 -8.15
C ASN A 280 -9.11 -30.34 -9.65
N SER A 281 -8.45 -31.46 -9.97
CA SER A 281 -7.97 -31.83 -11.30
C SER A 281 -9.05 -31.69 -12.40
N GLY A 282 -8.64 -31.29 -13.60
CA GLY A 282 -9.53 -31.16 -14.77
C GLY A 282 -10.24 -29.80 -14.91
N ASN A 283 -10.00 -28.86 -13.97
CA ASN A 283 -10.58 -27.51 -13.98
C ASN A 283 -9.49 -26.42 -13.96
N SER A 284 -8.50 -26.48 -14.85
CA SER A 284 -7.47 -25.44 -14.94
C SER A 284 -8.02 -24.16 -15.55
N ASN A 285 -7.62 -23.02 -14.99
CA ASN A 285 -7.90 -21.72 -15.59
C ASN A 285 -7.02 -21.50 -16.84
N ALA A 286 -7.62 -21.58 -18.02
CA ALA A 286 -6.92 -21.34 -19.27
C ALA A 286 -6.96 -19.85 -19.68
N ILE A 287 -5.83 -19.33 -20.15
CA ILE A 287 -5.75 -18.03 -20.83
C ILE A 287 -6.66 -18.06 -22.06
N ARG A 288 -7.61 -17.13 -22.11
CA ARG A 288 -8.60 -17.04 -23.18
C ARG A 288 -8.21 -15.97 -24.19
N GLN A 289 -8.69 -16.13 -25.42
CA GLN A 289 -8.60 -15.10 -26.44
C GLN A 289 -9.50 -13.91 -26.08
N GLU A 290 -8.96 -12.70 -26.18
CA GLU A 290 -9.71 -11.44 -26.17
C GLU A 290 -9.84 -10.91 -27.60
N ASN A 291 -11.10 -10.78 -28.03
CA ASN A 291 -11.44 -10.29 -29.36
C ASN A 291 -11.24 -8.77 -29.44
N GLN A 292 -10.97 -8.31 -30.66
CA GLN A 292 -10.86 -6.87 -30.92
C GLN A 292 -12.19 -6.14 -30.67
N ALA A 293 -12.09 -4.87 -30.24
CA ALA A 293 -13.25 -4.01 -30.06
C ALA A 293 -13.95 -3.73 -31.41
N THR A 294 -15.29 -3.63 -31.38
CA THR A 294 -16.10 -3.42 -32.60
C THR A 294 -16.29 -1.95 -32.96
N GLY A 295 -16.16 -1.03 -32.01
CA GLY A 295 -16.36 0.42 -32.24
C GLY A 295 -15.29 1.07 -33.12
N ALA A 296 -15.56 2.30 -33.55
CA ALA A 296 -14.64 3.08 -34.36
C ALA A 296 -13.35 3.39 -33.57
N GLN A 297 -12.21 3.36 -34.27
CA GLN A 297 -10.93 3.74 -33.68
C GLN A 297 -10.92 5.25 -33.37
N THR A 298 -10.49 5.58 -32.17
CA THR A 298 -10.33 6.97 -31.69
C THR A 298 -8.88 7.41 -31.64
N HIS A 299 -7.96 6.47 -31.36
CA HIS A 299 -6.53 6.71 -31.22
C HIS A 299 -5.71 5.66 -31.97
N THR A 300 -4.53 6.05 -32.42
CA THR A 300 -3.46 5.14 -32.88
C THR A 300 -2.34 5.19 -31.86
N VAL A 301 -1.91 4.04 -31.36
CA VAL A 301 -0.85 3.89 -30.38
C VAL A 301 0.34 3.20 -31.02
N ASN A 302 1.39 3.98 -31.28
CA ASN A 302 2.67 3.54 -31.82
C ASN A 302 3.84 3.90 -30.89
N THR A 303 3.54 4.37 -29.68
CA THR A 303 4.50 4.67 -28.61
C THR A 303 3.95 4.19 -27.27
N TYR A 304 4.83 3.98 -26.31
CA TYR A 304 4.48 3.56 -24.96
C TYR A 304 5.34 4.29 -23.93
N THR A 305 4.90 4.26 -22.67
CA THR A 305 5.72 4.74 -21.55
C THR A 305 6.66 3.61 -21.14
N ASP A 306 7.96 3.84 -21.35
CA ASP A 306 9.03 2.97 -20.88
C ASP A 306 9.52 3.44 -19.50
N LEU A 307 9.90 2.47 -18.67
CA LEU A 307 10.09 2.64 -17.23
C LEU A 307 11.46 2.11 -16.82
N ALA A 308 12.25 2.93 -16.16
CA ALA A 308 13.50 2.53 -15.53
C ALA A 308 13.53 3.00 -14.08
N TYR A 309 14.24 2.29 -13.22
CA TYR A 309 14.45 2.70 -11.83
C TYR A 309 15.79 2.21 -11.31
N HIS A 310 16.23 2.80 -10.21
CA HIS A 310 17.39 2.39 -9.45
C HIS A 310 17.09 2.56 -7.96
N GLU A 311 17.27 1.49 -7.19
CA GLU A 311 17.05 1.45 -5.74
C GLU A 311 17.86 0.28 -5.17
N ILE A 312 18.76 0.60 -4.23
CA ILE A 312 19.67 -0.35 -3.59
C ILE A 312 19.47 -0.25 -2.08
N ASP A 313 19.05 -1.36 -1.43
CA ASP A 313 18.73 -1.37 -0.01
C ASP A 313 19.91 -1.88 0.83
N THR A 314 20.98 -1.08 0.93
CA THR A 314 22.21 -1.51 1.62
C THR A 314 22.34 -1.02 3.05
N LEU A 315 21.71 0.10 3.41
CA LEU A 315 21.87 0.74 4.71
C LEU A 315 20.53 1.17 5.30
N ASN A 316 20.25 0.71 6.52
CA ASN A 316 19.25 1.35 7.38
C ASN A 316 19.96 2.32 8.32
N LEU A 317 19.65 3.61 8.20
CA LEU A 317 20.39 4.71 8.86
C LEU A 317 20.48 4.60 10.39
N ILE A 318 19.50 3.98 11.04
CA ILE A 318 19.42 3.87 12.50
C ILE A 318 19.16 2.44 12.99
N GLY A 319 19.28 1.43 12.12
CA GLY A 319 18.91 0.05 12.41
C GLY A 319 17.42 -0.16 12.73
N SER A 320 16.55 0.75 12.33
CA SER A 320 15.10 0.73 12.62
C SER A 320 14.29 1.41 11.52
N GLY A 321 12.99 1.13 11.48
CA GLY A 321 12.07 1.65 10.46
C GLY A 321 12.20 0.94 9.11
N ARG A 322 11.68 1.58 8.06
CA ARG A 322 11.52 0.99 6.72
C ARG A 322 12.31 1.70 5.63
N LEU A 323 12.99 2.80 5.97
CA LEU A 323 13.81 3.52 5.01
C LEU A 323 15.16 2.81 4.90
N TRP A 324 15.43 2.28 3.72
CA TRP A 324 16.72 1.77 3.33
C TRP A 324 17.28 2.70 2.27
N VAL A 325 18.60 2.88 2.27
CA VAL A 325 19.31 3.71 1.31
C VAL A 325 20.49 2.96 0.69
N GLY A 326 20.86 3.41 -0.49
CA GLY A 326 21.93 2.86 -1.30
C GLY A 326 23.21 3.66 -1.17
N GLU A 327 23.52 4.40 -2.23
CA GLU A 327 24.75 5.17 -2.37
C GLU A 327 24.91 6.21 -1.25
N SER A 328 26.06 6.18 -0.56
CA SER A 328 26.54 7.27 0.30
C SER A 328 27.39 8.25 -0.51
N PHE A 329 27.17 9.55 -0.26
CA PHE A 329 27.85 10.65 -0.90
C PHE A 329 29.04 11.21 -0.08
N ASP A 330 29.43 10.51 0.99
CA ASP A 330 30.41 11.03 1.97
C ASP A 330 31.85 11.00 1.44
N PHE A 331 32.22 9.91 0.76
CA PHE A 331 33.53 9.76 0.11
C PHE A 331 33.50 10.08 -1.39
N GLN A 332 32.39 9.74 -2.04
CA GLN A 332 32.14 10.02 -3.45
C GLN A 332 30.92 10.94 -3.53
N ASN A 333 31.16 12.24 -3.69
CA ASN A 333 30.09 13.22 -3.70
C ASN A 333 29.27 13.24 -5.00
N LYS A 334 29.55 12.36 -5.98
CA LYS A 334 28.91 12.35 -7.29
C LYS A 334 28.77 10.95 -7.86
N TYR A 335 27.57 10.60 -8.29
CA TYR A 335 27.27 9.36 -9.00
C TYR A 335 26.72 9.65 -10.40
N SER A 336 26.96 8.74 -11.33
CA SER A 336 26.47 8.83 -12.70
C SER A 336 25.89 7.49 -13.10
N PHE A 337 24.67 7.55 -13.62
CA PHE A 337 23.85 6.42 -14.01
C PHE A 337 23.48 6.58 -15.49
N SER A 338 23.43 5.47 -16.20
CA SER A 338 23.11 5.43 -17.62
C SER A 338 22.10 4.33 -17.89
N PHE A 339 21.02 4.70 -18.58
CA PHE A 339 19.91 3.81 -18.89
C PHE A 339 19.64 3.80 -20.39
N GLU A 340 19.52 2.62 -20.95
CA GLU A 340 19.09 2.43 -22.33
C GLU A 340 17.57 2.42 -22.37
N VAL A 341 16.99 3.36 -23.13
CA VAL A 341 15.58 3.44 -23.51
C VAL A 341 15.51 3.27 -25.02
N PRO A 342 15.35 2.03 -25.50
CA PRO A 342 15.36 1.77 -26.92
C PRO A 342 14.21 2.46 -27.64
N ASN A 343 14.40 2.87 -28.89
CA ASN A 343 13.44 3.65 -29.67
C ASN A 343 12.96 4.93 -28.95
N LEU A 344 13.81 5.57 -28.15
CA LEU A 344 13.48 6.81 -27.45
C LEU A 344 12.92 7.85 -28.42
N VAL A 345 11.75 8.40 -28.11
CA VAL A 345 11.11 9.43 -28.93
C VAL A 345 11.81 10.77 -28.70
N SER A 346 12.64 11.18 -29.67
CA SER A 346 13.37 12.46 -29.61
C SER A 346 12.44 13.65 -29.34
N GLY A 347 12.86 14.54 -28.46
CA GLY A 347 12.08 15.72 -28.04
C GLY A 347 10.91 15.43 -27.09
N SER A 348 10.62 14.16 -26.77
CA SER A 348 9.65 13.82 -25.72
C SER A 348 10.17 14.20 -24.33
N LEU A 349 9.26 14.31 -23.35
CA LEU A 349 9.63 14.57 -21.96
C LEU A 349 10.19 13.31 -21.31
N ILE A 350 11.31 13.46 -20.62
CA ILE A 350 11.82 12.47 -19.66
C ILE A 350 11.42 12.96 -18.28
N LYS A 351 10.58 12.20 -17.57
CA LYS A 351 10.24 12.51 -16.19
C LYS A 351 11.12 11.70 -15.24
N LEU A 352 11.67 12.37 -14.25
CA LEU A 352 12.46 11.79 -13.17
C LEU A 352 11.74 12.04 -11.86
N GLU A 353 11.65 11.03 -11.01
CA GLU A 353 11.38 11.19 -9.57
C GLU A 353 12.56 10.61 -8.80
N THR A 354 13.07 11.31 -7.79
CA THR A 354 14.14 10.80 -6.92
C THR A 354 13.85 11.10 -5.46
N SER A 355 14.22 10.15 -4.60
CA SER A 355 14.20 10.25 -3.15
C SER A 355 15.63 10.45 -2.66
N LEU A 356 15.89 11.63 -2.10
CA LEU A 356 17.20 12.04 -1.62
C LEU A 356 17.15 12.18 -0.11
N VAL A 357 18.21 11.74 0.57
CA VAL A 357 18.31 11.79 2.03
C VAL A 357 19.57 12.56 2.42
N ALA A 358 19.48 13.43 3.43
CA ALA A 358 20.65 14.12 3.96
C ALA A 358 20.56 14.32 5.45
N ARG A 359 21.73 14.25 6.10
CA ARG A 359 21.94 14.60 7.50
C ARG A 359 23.01 15.67 7.58
N SER A 360 22.58 16.91 7.83
CA SER A 360 23.47 18.07 7.84
C SER A 360 23.04 19.08 8.91
N PRO A 361 23.98 19.77 9.60
CA PRO A 361 23.64 20.83 10.54
C PRO A 361 23.23 22.14 9.85
N VAL A 362 23.40 22.22 8.53
CA VAL A 362 23.00 23.35 7.68
C VAL A 362 22.20 22.82 6.49
N SER A 363 21.57 23.70 5.71
CA SER A 363 20.94 23.25 4.47
C SER A 363 22.01 22.72 3.51
N SER A 364 21.74 21.54 2.94
CA SER A 364 22.60 20.88 1.96
C SER A 364 21.89 20.77 0.61
N THR A 365 22.65 20.56 -0.46
CA THR A 365 22.12 20.60 -1.82
C THR A 365 22.52 19.38 -2.61
N TYR A 366 21.59 18.80 -3.36
CA TYR A 366 21.87 17.92 -4.47
C TYR A 366 21.72 18.68 -5.80
N LEU A 367 22.67 18.47 -6.68
CA LEU A 367 22.62 18.86 -8.08
C LEU A 367 22.26 17.65 -8.92
N ILE A 368 21.16 17.74 -9.66
CA ILE A 368 20.63 16.66 -10.49
C ILE A 368 20.76 17.08 -11.94
N THR A 369 21.54 16.34 -12.72
CA THR A 369 21.72 16.57 -14.16
C THR A 369 21.07 15.42 -14.92
N LEU A 370 20.00 15.70 -15.65
CA LEU A 370 19.25 14.74 -16.46
C LEU A 370 19.42 15.10 -17.94
N GLY A 371 20.24 14.33 -18.65
CA GLY A 371 20.71 14.71 -19.99
C GLY A 371 21.40 16.08 -19.97
N ASN A 372 20.84 17.06 -20.68
CA ASN A 372 21.36 18.43 -20.72
C ASN A 372 20.70 19.39 -19.72
N ALA A 373 19.69 18.93 -18.97
CA ALA A 373 18.98 19.74 -17.99
C ALA A 373 19.61 19.58 -16.61
N GLN A 374 19.65 20.67 -15.83
CA GLN A 374 20.25 20.68 -14.50
C GLN A 374 19.27 21.29 -13.49
N PHE A 375 19.11 20.63 -12.36
CA PHE A 375 18.20 20.97 -11.28
C PHE A 375 18.94 21.00 -9.94
N SER A 376 18.33 21.66 -8.95
CA SER A 376 18.85 21.71 -7.59
C SER A 376 17.76 21.31 -6.60
N SER A 377 18.10 20.38 -5.71
CA SER A 377 17.27 19.95 -4.58
C SER A 377 17.93 20.39 -3.29
N ILE A 378 17.27 21.27 -2.52
CA ILE A 378 17.75 21.70 -1.21
C ILE A 378 17.05 20.88 -0.13
N LEU A 379 17.84 20.27 0.76
CA LEU A 379 17.38 19.61 1.97
C LEU A 379 17.67 20.52 3.17
N GLN A 380 16.69 20.62 4.07
CA GLN A 380 16.81 21.42 5.28
C GLN A 380 17.74 20.75 6.30
N SER A 381 18.30 21.54 7.21
CA SER A 381 19.15 21.00 8.27
C SER A 381 18.35 20.11 9.22
N VAL A 382 19.07 19.19 9.84
CA VAL A 382 18.68 18.51 11.08
C VAL A 382 19.61 18.95 12.20
N THR A 383 19.25 18.63 13.45
CA THR A 383 20.22 18.74 14.54
C THR A 383 20.73 17.35 14.93
N TYR A 384 21.90 17.28 15.54
CA TYR A 384 22.53 16.03 15.96
C TYR A 384 22.08 15.54 17.34
N LYS A 385 20.91 15.96 17.79
CA LYS A 385 20.34 15.46 19.03
C LYS A 385 19.76 14.07 18.85
N TYR A 386 19.71 13.34 19.95
CA TYR A 386 19.12 12.01 19.99
C TYR A 386 17.60 11.99 19.75
N GLU A 387 16.88 13.05 20.15
CA GLU A 387 15.41 13.12 20.03
C GLU A 387 14.93 13.80 18.74
N ASP A 388 15.84 14.37 17.95
CA ASP A 388 15.51 15.06 16.71
C ASP A 388 15.51 14.06 15.53
N ASP A 389 14.91 14.48 14.41
CA ASP A 389 14.95 13.70 13.17
C ASP A 389 16.40 13.39 12.77
N TYR A 390 16.71 12.11 12.60
CA TYR A 390 18.06 11.67 12.29
C TYR A 390 18.56 12.26 10.96
N ALA A 391 17.70 12.29 9.94
CA ALA A 391 17.97 12.82 8.60
C ALA A 391 16.69 13.39 7.97
N ARG A 392 16.84 14.25 6.95
CA ARG A 392 15.72 14.67 6.09
C ARG A 392 15.68 13.82 4.84
N GLN A 393 14.49 13.33 4.49
CA GLN A 393 14.18 12.74 3.20
C GLN A 393 13.36 13.72 2.37
N LYS A 394 13.67 13.83 1.08
CA LYS A 394 12.92 14.67 0.15
C LYS A 394 12.72 13.92 -1.16
N VAL A 395 11.45 13.77 -1.56
CA VAL A 395 11.07 13.22 -2.86
C VAL A 395 10.73 14.37 -3.79
N GLU A 396 11.42 14.46 -4.91
CA GLU A 396 11.19 15.51 -5.91
C GLU A 396 11.10 14.95 -7.33
N ARG A 397 10.44 15.71 -8.19
CA ARG A 397 10.27 15.37 -9.60
C ARG A 397 10.88 16.43 -10.49
N PHE A 398 11.51 15.98 -11.56
CA PHE A 398 12.18 16.81 -12.55
C PHE A 398 11.79 16.36 -13.95
N GLU A 399 11.82 17.27 -14.91
CA GLU A 399 11.50 16.98 -16.31
C GLU A 399 12.63 17.45 -17.22
N GLY A 400 13.22 16.51 -17.95
CA GLY A 400 14.17 16.78 -19.02
C GLY A 400 13.56 16.54 -20.39
N SER A 401 14.36 16.73 -21.44
CA SER A 401 13.97 16.41 -22.82
C SER A 401 14.84 15.28 -23.37
N ALA A 402 14.20 14.33 -24.04
CA ALA A 402 14.85 13.25 -24.75
C ALA A 402 15.75 13.79 -25.87
N SER A 403 16.98 13.28 -25.90
CA SER A 403 17.95 13.57 -26.97
C SER A 403 17.74 12.62 -28.16
N ASN A 404 18.61 12.71 -29.18
CA ASN A 404 18.64 11.74 -30.29
C ASN A 404 19.37 10.43 -29.93
N SER A 405 19.86 10.29 -28.69
CA SER A 405 20.46 9.07 -28.16
C SER A 405 19.41 8.24 -27.45
N GLU A 406 19.44 6.91 -27.60
CA GLU A 406 18.64 5.97 -26.80
C GLU A 406 19.14 5.86 -25.35
N GLN A 407 20.25 6.52 -25.03
CA GLN A 407 20.80 6.56 -23.68
C GLN A 407 20.31 7.81 -22.92
N ILE A 408 19.79 7.59 -21.71
CA ILE A 408 19.47 8.64 -20.73
C ILE A 408 20.53 8.62 -19.64
N ASP A 409 21.31 9.69 -19.56
CA ASP A 409 22.31 9.89 -18.50
C ASP A 409 21.71 10.72 -17.35
N LEU A 410 21.90 10.22 -16.14
CA LEU A 410 21.55 10.90 -14.89
C LEU A 410 22.80 11.04 -14.02
N GLN A 411 23.09 12.25 -13.58
CA GLN A 411 24.14 12.52 -12.60
C GLN A 411 23.53 13.19 -11.38
N ILE A 412 23.92 12.71 -10.20
CA ILE A 412 23.53 13.29 -8.91
C ILE A 412 24.81 13.64 -8.17
N GLU A 413 24.94 14.89 -7.77
CA GLU A 413 26.09 15.41 -7.00
C GLU A 413 25.60 16.05 -5.71
N TYR A 414 26.19 15.68 -4.58
CA TYR A 414 25.88 16.22 -3.27
C TYR A 414 26.88 17.31 -2.86
N THR A 415 26.37 18.38 -2.25
CA THR A 415 27.17 19.46 -1.67
C THR A 415 26.67 19.77 -0.26
N GLY A 416 27.55 19.58 0.72
CA GLY A 416 27.32 19.88 2.13
C GLY A 416 28.60 20.37 2.83
N THR A 417 28.60 20.38 4.16
CA THR A 417 29.79 20.63 4.98
C THR A 417 30.57 19.33 5.27
N ALA A 418 31.76 19.43 5.88
CA ALA A 418 32.55 18.26 6.26
C ALA A 418 31.88 17.32 7.29
N SER A 419 30.82 17.77 7.97
CA SER A 419 30.02 16.94 8.86
C SER A 419 28.70 16.49 8.22
N SER A 420 28.44 16.85 6.97
CA SER A 420 27.20 16.53 6.28
C SER A 420 27.30 15.17 5.61
N GLU A 421 26.27 14.37 5.75
CA GLU A 421 26.14 13.07 5.13
C GLU A 421 24.97 13.09 4.14
N GLY A 422 25.11 12.38 3.02
CA GLY A 422 24.12 12.34 1.96
C GLY A 422 23.93 10.91 1.42
N TRP A 423 22.68 10.53 1.13
CA TRP A 423 22.35 9.24 0.55
C TRP A 423 21.29 9.31 -0.54
N LEU A 424 21.37 8.37 -1.48
CA LEU A 424 20.32 8.09 -2.46
C LEU A 424 19.46 6.93 -1.94
N ASP A 425 18.15 7.14 -1.90
CA ASP A 425 17.17 6.08 -1.65
C ASP A 425 16.81 5.42 -2.99
N TYR A 426 16.14 6.17 -3.87
CA TYR A 426 15.82 5.69 -5.22
C TYR A 426 15.72 6.81 -6.25
N PHE A 427 15.67 6.41 -7.52
CA PHE A 427 15.04 7.21 -8.57
C PHE A 427 14.27 6.36 -9.59
N CYS A 428 13.29 6.97 -10.23
CA CYS A 428 12.43 6.41 -11.29
C CYS A 428 12.45 7.33 -12.51
N ILE A 429 12.52 6.74 -13.70
CA ILE A 429 12.48 7.43 -14.99
C ILE A 429 11.27 6.93 -15.78
N ASN A 430 10.46 7.88 -16.26
CA ASN A 430 9.46 7.66 -17.29
C ASN A 430 9.90 8.34 -18.58
N ALA A 431 10.01 7.56 -19.65
CA ALA A 431 10.34 8.06 -20.98
C ALA A 431 9.35 7.54 -22.03
N GLN A 432 9.20 8.25 -23.13
CA GLN A 432 8.37 7.80 -24.24
C GLN A 432 9.23 7.04 -25.25
N SER A 433 8.87 5.79 -25.52
CA SER A 433 9.56 4.93 -26.48
C SER A 433 8.62 4.54 -27.63
N GLY A 434 9.17 4.33 -28.83
CA GLY A 434 8.47 3.77 -29.96
C GLY A 434 8.05 2.33 -29.69
N LEU A 435 6.80 1.97 -30.03
CA LEU A 435 6.25 0.63 -29.81
C LEU A 435 6.81 -0.35 -30.85
N GLN A 436 8.02 -0.83 -30.60
CA GLN A 436 8.76 -1.77 -31.43
C GLN A 436 9.14 -3.01 -30.61
N PHE A 437 9.02 -4.19 -31.20
CA PHE A 437 9.46 -5.44 -30.57
C PHE A 437 10.99 -5.60 -30.70
N GLU A 438 11.67 -6.02 -29.62
CA GLU A 438 13.13 -5.98 -29.51
C GLU A 438 13.78 -7.30 -29.07
N ASN A 439 13.28 -8.43 -29.54
CA ASN A 439 13.79 -9.76 -29.17
C ASN A 439 13.90 -10.01 -27.65
N LYS A 440 13.07 -9.32 -26.87
CA LYS A 440 12.91 -9.47 -25.41
C LYS A 440 11.43 -9.33 -25.08
N GLN A 441 11.04 -9.79 -23.89
CA GLN A 441 9.69 -9.53 -23.41
C GLN A 441 9.48 -8.03 -23.24
N LEU A 442 8.51 -7.49 -23.96
CA LEU A 442 8.21 -6.05 -23.98
C LEU A 442 6.92 -5.82 -23.19
N HIS A 443 7.05 -5.27 -21.98
CA HIS A 443 5.90 -4.70 -21.29
C HIS A 443 5.60 -3.32 -21.88
N PHE A 444 4.34 -3.02 -22.19
CA PHE A 444 3.97 -1.70 -22.71
C PHE A 444 2.59 -1.25 -22.24
N ARG A 445 2.47 0.07 -22.09
CA ARG A 445 1.23 0.79 -21.73
C ARG A 445 1.28 2.21 -22.28
N ASN A 446 0.12 2.81 -22.54
CA ASN A 446 0.03 4.16 -23.08
C ASN A 446 -1.04 4.98 -22.34
N THR A 447 -0.60 5.93 -21.52
CA THR A 447 -1.49 6.78 -20.72
C THR A 447 -2.26 7.81 -21.54
N GLN A 448 -1.74 8.19 -22.72
CA GLN A 448 -2.38 9.16 -23.62
C GLN A 448 -3.63 8.59 -24.31
N SER A 449 -3.75 7.25 -24.38
CA SER A 449 -4.89 6.55 -24.98
C SER A 449 -6.09 6.40 -24.04
N VAL A 450 -5.92 6.72 -22.75
CA VAL A 450 -6.91 6.45 -21.70
C VAL A 450 -8.01 7.50 -21.68
N GLY A 451 -9.26 7.06 -21.65
CA GLY A 451 -10.41 7.95 -21.49
C GLY A 451 -11.73 7.24 -21.76
N THR A 452 -12.79 7.65 -21.07
CA THR A 452 -14.12 7.04 -21.22
C THR A 452 -14.59 7.04 -22.68
N GLY A 453 -14.91 5.86 -23.20
CA GLY A 453 -15.33 5.62 -24.58
C GLY A 453 -14.18 5.50 -25.59
N ASN A 454 -12.91 5.65 -25.17
CA ASN A 454 -11.78 5.52 -26.07
C ASN A 454 -11.62 4.07 -26.54
N ILE A 455 -11.33 3.94 -27.82
CA ILE A 455 -10.94 2.68 -28.47
C ILE A 455 -9.65 2.95 -29.25
N SER A 456 -8.61 2.21 -28.91
CA SER A 456 -7.25 2.47 -29.37
C SER A 456 -6.72 1.33 -30.21
N MET A 457 -6.13 1.67 -31.36
CA MET A 457 -5.41 0.74 -32.23
C MET A 457 -3.93 0.75 -31.86
N PHE A 458 -3.46 -0.33 -31.26
CA PHE A 458 -2.05 -0.53 -30.95
C PHE A 458 -1.35 -1.11 -32.17
N GLN A 459 -0.19 -0.57 -32.50
CA GLN A 459 0.64 -0.98 -33.64
C GLN A 459 2.06 -1.29 -33.14
N LEU A 460 2.33 -2.57 -32.91
CA LEU A 460 3.63 -3.08 -32.50
C LEU A 460 4.46 -3.36 -33.75
N GLY A 461 5.47 -2.54 -34.01
CA GLY A 461 6.42 -2.76 -35.10
C GLY A 461 7.46 -3.83 -34.77
N ASN A 462 8.25 -4.22 -35.78
CA ASN A 462 9.27 -5.28 -35.70
C ASN A 462 8.77 -6.63 -35.18
N ALA A 463 7.47 -6.91 -35.34
CA ALA A 463 6.87 -8.17 -34.93
C ALA A 463 6.88 -9.20 -36.06
N ASN A 464 6.83 -10.48 -35.69
CA ASN A 464 6.69 -11.61 -36.60
C ASN A 464 5.56 -12.56 -36.12
N ALA A 465 5.33 -13.67 -36.83
CA ALA A 465 4.22 -14.59 -36.54
C ALA A 465 4.33 -15.35 -35.21
N ASN A 466 5.50 -15.34 -34.56
CA ASN A 466 5.73 -15.98 -33.26
C ASN A 466 5.44 -15.05 -32.08
N VAL A 467 5.30 -13.74 -32.31
CA VAL A 467 5.04 -12.76 -31.26
C VAL A 467 3.60 -12.91 -30.78
N ILE A 468 3.46 -13.14 -29.47
CA ILE A 468 2.19 -13.23 -28.75
C ILE A 468 2.05 -11.96 -27.91
N VAL A 469 0.84 -11.42 -27.83
CA VAL A 469 0.51 -10.31 -26.94
C VAL A 469 -0.51 -10.76 -25.91
N TRP A 470 -0.23 -10.56 -24.64
CA TRP A 470 -1.17 -10.73 -23.54
C TRP A 470 -1.56 -9.37 -22.95
N ASP A 471 -2.84 -9.20 -22.64
CA ASP A 471 -3.32 -8.20 -21.69
C ASP A 471 -3.10 -8.74 -20.29
N VAL A 472 -2.30 -8.02 -19.52
CA VAL A 472 -1.88 -8.34 -18.14
C VAL A 472 -2.37 -7.28 -17.15
N THR A 473 -3.40 -6.50 -17.52
CA THR A 473 -4.03 -5.51 -16.64
C THR A 473 -4.54 -6.14 -15.34
N ASP A 474 -5.02 -7.39 -15.41
CA ASP A 474 -5.19 -8.30 -14.27
C ASP A 474 -4.11 -9.39 -14.39
N SER A 475 -3.05 -9.29 -13.57
CA SER A 475 -1.88 -10.16 -13.65
C SER A 475 -2.19 -11.63 -13.37
N GLN A 476 -3.26 -11.93 -12.62
CA GLN A 476 -3.69 -13.29 -12.32
C GLN A 476 -4.59 -13.88 -13.41
N LYS A 477 -5.21 -13.03 -14.23
CA LYS A 477 -6.15 -13.43 -15.29
C LYS A 477 -5.76 -12.84 -16.66
N PRO A 478 -4.52 -13.08 -17.14
CA PRO A 478 -4.10 -12.61 -18.44
C PRO A 478 -5.00 -13.14 -19.56
N LYS A 479 -5.14 -12.33 -20.60
CA LYS A 479 -5.88 -12.68 -21.82
C LYS A 479 -4.98 -12.58 -23.03
N GLN A 480 -5.09 -13.52 -23.94
CA GLN A 480 -4.34 -13.47 -25.19
C GLN A 480 -5.07 -12.60 -26.20
N ILE A 481 -4.40 -11.58 -26.73
CA ILE A 481 -5.01 -10.66 -27.68
C ILE A 481 -5.05 -11.27 -29.08
N SER A 482 -6.22 -11.20 -29.72
CA SER A 482 -6.40 -11.54 -31.13
C SER A 482 -5.86 -10.42 -32.04
N ALA A 483 -4.54 -10.41 -32.23
CA ALA A 483 -3.84 -9.43 -33.06
C ALA A 483 -3.65 -9.89 -34.52
N ALA A 484 -3.59 -8.94 -35.44
CA ALA A 484 -3.37 -9.17 -36.86
C ALA A 484 -1.97 -8.70 -37.27
N LEU A 485 -1.18 -9.59 -37.88
CA LEU A 485 0.14 -9.27 -38.43
C LEU A 485 0.00 -8.82 -39.89
N GLY A 486 0.49 -7.61 -40.19
CA GLY A 486 0.66 -7.11 -41.55
C GLY A 486 2.09 -6.68 -41.78
N ASN A 487 2.79 -7.29 -42.75
CA ASN A 487 4.24 -7.15 -42.92
C ASN A 487 4.99 -7.43 -41.60
N THR A 488 5.54 -6.39 -40.97
CA THR A 488 6.28 -6.45 -39.70
C THR A 488 5.54 -5.74 -38.55
N THR A 489 4.28 -5.38 -38.73
CA THR A 489 3.48 -4.68 -37.71
C THR A 489 2.33 -5.56 -37.24
N LEU A 490 2.34 -5.88 -35.95
CA LEU A 490 1.27 -6.57 -35.26
C LEU A 490 0.29 -5.54 -34.69
N SER A 491 -0.96 -5.57 -35.14
CA SER A 491 -1.99 -4.58 -34.79
C SER A 491 -3.18 -5.20 -34.10
N PHE A 492 -3.70 -4.51 -33.08
CA PHE A 492 -4.94 -4.90 -32.40
C PHE A 492 -5.66 -3.69 -31.84
N LYS A 493 -6.98 -3.80 -31.71
CA LYS A 493 -7.84 -2.70 -31.26
C LYS A 493 -8.63 -3.10 -30.03
N LEU A 494 -8.52 -2.32 -28.95
CA LEU A 494 -9.22 -2.56 -27.67
C LEU A 494 -9.78 -1.27 -27.09
N ALA A 495 -10.77 -1.41 -26.20
CA ALA A 495 -11.29 -0.31 -25.41
C ALA A 495 -10.25 0.13 -24.36
N THR A 496 -10.04 1.43 -24.23
CA THR A 496 -9.07 2.05 -23.32
C THR A 496 -9.75 3.06 -22.40
N ASP A 497 -10.92 2.70 -21.85
CA ASP A 497 -11.61 3.48 -20.81
C ASP A 497 -10.73 3.65 -19.56
N THR A 498 -9.93 2.64 -19.26
CA THR A 498 -8.92 2.61 -18.21
C THR A 498 -7.56 2.29 -18.82
N LEU A 499 -6.49 2.57 -18.07
CA LEU A 499 -5.16 2.13 -18.45
C LEU A 499 -5.14 0.60 -18.58
N ARG A 500 -4.50 0.13 -19.65
CA ARG A 500 -4.29 -1.28 -19.95
C ARG A 500 -2.79 -1.55 -19.97
N GLU A 501 -2.41 -2.70 -19.42
CA GLU A 501 -1.02 -3.18 -19.46
C GLU A 501 -0.92 -4.41 -20.35
N PHE A 502 0.09 -4.42 -21.21
CA PHE A 502 0.31 -5.50 -22.15
C PHE A 502 1.73 -6.03 -22.02
N ILE A 503 1.91 -7.30 -22.39
CA ILE A 503 3.22 -7.90 -22.61
C ILE A 503 3.26 -8.57 -23.98
N ALA A 504 4.25 -8.19 -24.80
CA ALA A 504 4.57 -8.86 -26.06
C ALA A 504 5.81 -9.74 -25.88
N PHE A 505 5.75 -10.99 -26.34
CA PHE A 505 6.86 -11.93 -26.19
C PHE A 505 6.80 -13.03 -27.25
N GLU A 506 7.94 -13.68 -27.51
CA GLU A 506 7.97 -14.97 -28.18
C GLU A 506 8.09 -16.09 -27.13
N PRO A 507 7.51 -17.28 -27.36
CA PRO A 507 7.60 -18.40 -26.41
C PRO A 507 9.03 -18.82 -26.05
N THR A 508 9.99 -18.59 -26.95
CA THR A 508 11.43 -18.85 -26.75
C THR A 508 12.09 -17.88 -25.76
N MET A 509 11.46 -16.73 -25.49
CA MET A 509 11.94 -15.68 -24.59
C MET A 509 11.28 -15.73 -23.21
N ALA A 510 10.41 -16.72 -22.96
CA ALA A 510 9.81 -16.93 -21.65
C ALA A 510 10.90 -17.26 -20.61
N TYR A 511 10.79 -16.67 -19.42
CA TYR A 511 11.73 -16.90 -18.33
C TYR A 511 11.53 -18.28 -17.70
N ALA A 512 12.57 -18.82 -17.07
CA ALA A 512 12.45 -20.00 -16.22
C ALA A 512 12.29 -19.57 -14.75
N PRO A 513 11.35 -20.14 -13.98
CA PRO A 513 11.27 -19.87 -12.56
C PRO A 513 12.41 -20.56 -11.80
N ILE A 514 12.67 -20.11 -10.58
CA ILE A 514 13.60 -20.77 -9.66
C ILE A 514 12.84 -21.89 -8.95
N THR A 515 13.33 -23.13 -9.06
CA THR A 515 12.63 -24.34 -8.60
C THR A 515 13.37 -25.11 -7.50
N SER A 516 14.55 -24.65 -7.09
CA SER A 516 15.39 -25.25 -6.05
C SER A 516 15.95 -24.19 -5.11
N GLY A 517 15.96 -24.50 -3.81
CA GLY A 517 16.44 -23.62 -2.74
C GLY A 517 15.88 -24.10 -1.40
N ASP A 518 16.44 -23.61 -0.29
CA ASP A 518 16.06 -24.05 1.07
C ASP A 518 14.60 -23.67 1.42
N ASP A 519 14.03 -22.69 0.74
CA ASP A 519 12.67 -22.17 0.89
C ASP A 519 11.67 -22.70 -0.16
N LEU A 520 12.08 -23.67 -0.98
CA LEU A 520 11.33 -24.19 -2.13
C LEU A 520 11.09 -25.72 -2.05
N GLY A 521 10.28 -26.24 -2.98
CA GLY A 521 10.01 -27.67 -3.10
C GLY A 521 8.66 -28.08 -2.52
N VAL A 522 8.57 -29.31 -2.00
CA VAL A 522 7.29 -29.90 -1.57
C VAL A 522 6.75 -29.16 -0.34
N VAL A 523 5.49 -28.71 -0.44
CA VAL A 523 4.77 -28.05 0.65
C VAL A 523 3.82 -29.06 1.29
N LYS A 524 3.86 -29.16 2.62
CA LYS A 524 2.93 -29.98 3.39
C LYS A 524 1.54 -29.33 3.37
N ASN A 525 0.49 -30.15 3.34
CA ASN A 525 -0.87 -29.64 3.40
C ASN A 525 -1.14 -28.93 4.73
N GLN A 526 -1.84 -27.80 4.65
CA GLN A 526 -2.08 -26.85 5.73
C GLN A 526 -3.42 -26.14 5.52
N ASN A 527 -4.05 -25.73 6.62
CA ASN A 527 -5.36 -25.10 6.58
C ASN A 527 -5.62 -24.24 7.82
N LEU A 528 -4.91 -23.11 7.92
CA LEU A 528 -5.05 -22.18 9.04
C LEU A 528 -6.44 -21.51 9.07
N HIS A 529 -7.08 -21.37 7.90
CA HIS A 529 -8.46 -20.90 7.79
C HIS A 529 -9.49 -21.76 8.54
N SER A 530 -9.18 -23.04 8.81
CA SER A 530 -10.11 -23.96 9.49
C SER A 530 -10.03 -23.93 11.02
N ILE A 531 -9.18 -23.08 11.60
CA ILE A 531 -9.03 -22.95 13.05
C ILE A 531 -10.32 -22.37 13.64
N SER A 532 -11.13 -23.22 14.26
CA SER A 532 -12.44 -22.86 14.81
C SER A 532 -12.45 -22.59 16.31
N GLN A 533 -11.38 -22.97 17.04
CA GLN A 533 -11.24 -22.73 18.47
C GLN A 533 -9.77 -22.75 18.90
N ALA A 534 -9.40 -21.76 19.70
CA ALA A 534 -8.14 -21.68 20.43
C ALA A 534 -8.32 -20.68 21.58
N ASP A 535 -7.83 -21.04 22.77
CA ASP A 535 -7.68 -20.06 23.87
C ASP A 535 -6.34 -19.31 23.71
N PHE A 536 -5.35 -19.97 23.09
CA PHE A 536 -4.00 -19.43 22.90
C PHE A 536 -3.42 -19.89 21.55
N VAL A 537 -2.57 -19.06 20.96
CA VAL A 537 -1.87 -19.39 19.71
C VAL A 537 -0.38 -19.13 19.90
N ILE A 538 0.43 -20.15 19.60
CA ILE A 538 1.88 -20.07 19.60
C ILE A 538 2.31 -20.11 18.13
N ILE A 539 2.94 -19.03 17.67
CA ILE A 539 3.60 -18.97 16.35
C ILE A 539 5.10 -19.11 16.62
N SER A 540 5.77 -20.01 15.92
CA SER A 540 7.21 -20.18 16.09
C SER A 540 7.90 -20.54 14.79
N HIS A 541 9.21 -20.28 14.74
CA HIS A 541 10.08 -20.68 13.63
C HIS A 541 10.30 -22.22 13.66
N PRO A 542 10.48 -22.90 12.51
CA PRO A 542 10.71 -24.34 12.45
C PRO A 542 11.79 -24.85 13.41
N GLU A 543 12.88 -24.10 13.57
CA GLU A 543 14.00 -24.46 14.45
C GLU A 543 13.65 -24.52 15.94
N PHE A 544 12.55 -23.88 16.36
CA PHE A 544 12.11 -23.84 17.75
C PHE A 544 10.82 -24.63 18.01
N MET A 545 10.34 -25.41 17.03
CA MET A 545 9.07 -26.16 17.17
C MET A 545 9.06 -27.13 18.34
N GLU A 546 10.19 -27.75 18.67
CA GLU A 546 10.31 -28.68 19.79
C GLU A 546 10.00 -27.97 21.11
N TYR A 547 10.69 -26.87 21.40
CA TYR A 547 10.48 -26.06 22.61
C TYR A 547 9.09 -25.42 22.65
N ALA A 548 8.58 -24.95 21.51
CA ALA A 548 7.23 -24.42 21.41
C ALA A 548 6.16 -25.50 21.70
N SER A 549 6.44 -26.76 21.36
CA SER A 549 5.58 -27.89 21.71
C SER A 549 5.60 -28.21 23.21
N GLU A 550 6.75 -28.11 23.87
CA GLU A 550 6.84 -28.24 25.34
C GLU A 550 6.03 -27.15 26.04
N LEU A 551 6.16 -25.89 25.61
CA LEU A 551 5.39 -24.77 26.16
C LEU A 551 3.88 -24.96 25.97
N LYS A 552 3.48 -25.43 24.79
CA LYS A 552 2.09 -25.84 24.53
C LYS A 552 1.60 -26.88 25.53
N GLN A 553 2.37 -27.94 25.78
CA GLN A 553 1.99 -29.02 26.71
C GLN A 553 1.82 -28.52 28.15
N ILE A 554 2.65 -27.56 28.58
CA ILE A 554 2.53 -26.92 29.90
C ILE A 554 1.17 -26.19 30.00
N HIS A 555 0.84 -25.33 29.04
CA HIS A 555 -0.43 -24.59 29.08
C HIS A 555 -1.67 -25.49 28.97
N GLU A 556 -1.63 -26.56 28.18
CA GLU A 556 -2.71 -27.54 28.08
C GLU A 556 -2.90 -28.32 29.39
N SER A 557 -1.79 -28.75 30.02
CA SER A 557 -1.83 -29.60 31.21
C SER A 557 -2.12 -28.82 32.49
N GLU A 558 -1.50 -27.65 32.69
CA GLU A 558 -1.59 -26.85 33.91
C GLU A 558 -2.74 -25.84 33.86
N ASN A 559 -2.89 -25.12 32.75
CA ASN A 559 -3.88 -24.04 32.64
C ASN A 559 -5.20 -24.47 32.00
N LYS A 560 -5.26 -25.70 31.45
CA LYS A 560 -6.44 -26.24 30.74
C LYS A 560 -6.88 -25.38 29.54
N LEU A 561 -5.91 -24.72 28.91
CA LEU A 561 -6.13 -23.89 27.71
C LEU A 561 -5.99 -24.75 26.45
N SER A 562 -6.81 -24.49 25.43
CA SER A 562 -6.66 -25.06 24.10
C SER A 562 -5.64 -24.27 23.29
N ILE A 563 -4.53 -24.89 22.88
CA ILE A 563 -3.41 -24.20 22.21
C ILE A 563 -3.27 -24.62 20.75
N GLN A 564 -3.22 -23.65 19.84
CA GLN A 564 -2.79 -23.87 18.45
C GLN A 564 -1.30 -23.55 18.32
N LEU A 565 -0.49 -24.54 17.96
CA LEU A 565 0.94 -24.35 17.65
C LEU A 565 1.08 -24.31 16.12
N ILE A 566 1.66 -23.22 15.62
CA ILE A 566 1.71 -22.90 14.20
C ILE A 566 3.15 -22.61 13.80
N ASP A 567 3.61 -23.28 12.75
CA ASP A 567 4.85 -22.94 12.05
C ASP A 567 4.62 -21.67 11.22
N ILE A 568 5.46 -20.66 11.42
CA ILE A 568 5.37 -19.37 10.74
C ILE A 568 5.38 -19.49 9.21
N GLU A 569 6.04 -20.51 8.64
CA GLU A 569 6.05 -20.74 7.20
C GLU A 569 4.65 -21.08 6.66
N GLN A 570 3.78 -21.67 7.48
CA GLN A 570 2.38 -21.93 7.10
C GLN A 570 1.60 -20.63 6.92
N ILE A 571 1.83 -19.68 7.83
CA ILE A 571 1.22 -18.34 7.75
C ILE A 571 1.67 -17.64 6.48
N TYR A 572 2.97 -17.69 6.16
CA TYR A 572 3.46 -17.06 4.93
C TYR A 572 2.85 -17.68 3.68
N ASN A 573 2.76 -19.00 3.61
CA ASN A 573 2.19 -19.69 2.46
C ASN A 573 0.71 -19.33 2.22
N GLU A 574 -0.12 -19.27 3.26
CA GLU A 574 -1.56 -18.97 3.13
C GLU A 574 -1.85 -17.46 3.00
N PHE A 575 -1.15 -16.59 3.77
CA PHE A 575 -1.53 -15.18 3.91
C PHE A 575 -0.66 -14.19 3.11
N SER A 576 0.53 -14.56 2.66
CA SER A 576 1.42 -13.72 1.83
C SER A 576 1.92 -14.43 0.58
N SER A 577 1.24 -15.51 0.18
CA SER A 577 1.63 -16.31 -0.98
C SER A 577 3.08 -16.80 -0.92
N GLY A 578 3.60 -17.08 0.27
CA GLY A 578 4.92 -17.66 0.53
C GLY A 578 6.04 -16.66 0.84
N ALA A 579 5.79 -15.35 0.72
CA ALA A 579 6.77 -14.31 1.08
C ALA A 579 6.80 -14.07 2.60
N ARG A 580 7.97 -13.79 3.18
CA ARG A 580 8.13 -13.53 4.63
C ARG A 580 7.69 -12.12 5.05
N ASP A 581 6.48 -11.73 4.65
CA ASP A 581 5.89 -10.42 4.94
C ASP A 581 5.24 -10.43 6.33
N VAL A 582 5.65 -9.52 7.22
CA VAL A 582 5.12 -9.39 8.58
C VAL A 582 3.61 -9.11 8.61
N SER A 583 3.07 -8.54 7.54
CA SER A 583 1.65 -8.30 7.37
C SER A 583 0.84 -9.60 7.30
N ALA A 584 1.45 -10.72 6.89
CA ALA A 584 0.83 -12.04 6.88
C ALA A 584 0.43 -12.48 8.30
N ILE A 585 1.35 -12.29 9.26
CA ILE A 585 1.12 -12.59 10.68
C ILE A 585 -0.04 -11.74 11.21
N ARG A 586 -0.02 -10.43 10.92
CA ARG A 586 -1.12 -9.52 11.28
C ARG A 586 -2.45 -10.01 10.70
N ASP A 587 -2.46 -10.42 9.44
CA ASP A 587 -3.67 -10.82 8.73
C ASP A 587 -4.25 -12.13 9.26
N PHE A 588 -3.38 -13.11 9.52
CA PHE A 588 -3.74 -14.34 10.22
C PHE A 588 -4.34 -14.06 11.61
N MET A 589 -3.68 -13.25 12.42
CA MET A 589 -4.18 -12.89 13.76
C MET A 589 -5.48 -12.10 13.69
N LYS A 590 -5.68 -11.29 12.64
CA LYS A 590 -6.93 -10.56 12.38
C LYS A 590 -8.06 -11.49 11.94
N MET A 591 -7.76 -12.51 11.13
CA MET A 591 -8.74 -13.55 10.77
C MET A 591 -9.21 -14.28 12.03
N LEU A 592 -8.29 -14.74 12.87
CA LEU A 592 -8.64 -15.35 14.15
C LEU A 592 -9.51 -14.41 15.01
N LYS A 593 -9.23 -13.11 15.03
CA LYS A 593 -10.07 -12.11 15.73
C LYS A 593 -11.51 -12.07 15.26
N ASP A 594 -11.69 -12.22 13.97
CA ASP A 594 -13.00 -12.06 13.34
C ASP A 594 -13.85 -13.30 13.50
N GLU A 595 -13.22 -14.47 13.51
CA GLU A 595 -13.87 -15.77 13.66
C GLU A 595 -13.97 -16.24 15.12
N LEU A 596 -13.07 -15.80 16.02
CA LEU A 596 -13.04 -16.15 17.45
C LEU A 596 -13.34 -14.92 18.34
N PRO A 597 -14.60 -14.58 18.63
CA PRO A 597 -14.95 -13.35 19.35
C PRO A 597 -14.52 -13.28 20.83
N ASN A 598 -13.99 -14.37 21.43
CA ASN A 598 -13.67 -14.47 22.87
C ASN A 598 -12.18 -14.73 23.20
N TYR A 599 -11.25 -14.65 22.25
CA TYR A 599 -9.84 -14.97 22.49
C TYR A 599 -9.01 -13.80 23.07
N GLU A 600 -8.00 -14.13 23.90
CA GLU A 600 -6.92 -13.24 24.31
C GLU A 600 -5.68 -13.49 23.43
N ILE A 601 -5.08 -12.42 22.88
CA ILE A 601 -3.83 -12.52 22.09
C ILE A 601 -2.67 -12.10 22.98
N ILE A 602 -1.66 -12.96 23.08
CA ILE A 602 -0.31 -12.58 23.48
C ILE A 602 0.63 -13.14 22.41
N THR A 603 1.36 -12.26 21.72
CA THR A 603 2.47 -12.63 20.84
C THR A 603 3.74 -12.72 21.69
N LEU A 604 4.48 -13.81 21.59
CA LEU A 604 5.84 -13.89 22.13
C LEU A 604 6.78 -13.19 21.13
N ASP A 605 6.87 -11.87 21.24
CA ASP A 605 8.04 -11.14 20.75
C ASP A 605 8.78 -10.60 22.00
N ASP A 606 10.10 -10.77 22.00
CA ASP A 606 11.08 -10.41 23.04
C ASP A 606 11.20 -11.36 24.25
N PHE A 607 12.11 -12.33 24.14
CA PHE A 607 13.02 -12.59 25.26
C PHE A 607 14.17 -11.57 25.14
N PRO A 608 14.40 -10.70 26.14
CA PRO A 608 15.68 -10.01 26.22
C PRO A 608 16.79 -11.05 26.43
N GLU A 609 17.91 -10.87 25.73
CA GLU A 609 19.18 -11.57 25.97
C GLU A 609 19.58 -11.57 27.45
#